data_AF-A0A2J6H844-F1
#
_entry.id   AF-A0A2J6H844-F1
#
_cell.length_a   1.000
_cell.length_b   1.000
_cell.length_c   1.000
_cell.angle_alpha   90.00
_cell.angle_beta   90.00
_cell.angle_gamma   90.00
#
_symmetry.space_group_name_H-M   'P 1'
#
loop_
_entity.id
_entity.type
_entity.pdbx_description
1 polymer ?
#
loop_
_entity_poly.entity_id
_entity_poly.type
_entity_poly.pdbx_seq_one_letter_code
_entity_poly.pdbx_strand_id
1 'polypeptide(L)'
;MKVSFKNGAPIVNLNTIDPENIGDILAKIECSFNIRFENEDLNQVKTFGALCDLVVTKIKQAHADSCTTQQAFYKLRNAINAKKAVDRCDLKPTTKLCELFPRDTRIEVVADVEQEMGLHMNLLRPKQGIVWAFALSLLLFITVSFVYSTVGYIGMVASITGLVLAGKFGKELKVKTLGDLAEKIAREHYLKCRRDAQTVNRAEVAEKVRELFAGHLHLEPSALKKQARFA
;
A
#
# COMPACT_ATOMS: atom_id res chain seq x y z
N MET A 1 -27.79 26.49 -19.44
CA MET A 1 -27.20 25.42 -20.26
C MET A 1 -26.80 24.28 -19.33
N LYS A 2 -27.54 23.17 -19.34
CA LYS A 2 -27.39 22.06 -18.39
C LYS A 2 -26.20 21.19 -18.87
N VAL A 3 -25.03 21.37 -18.27
CA VAL A 3 -23.86 20.53 -18.59
C VAL A 3 -24.05 19.20 -17.86
N SER A 4 -24.36 18.17 -18.63
CA SER A 4 -24.46 16.79 -18.17
C SER A 4 -23.06 16.19 -18.16
N PHE A 5 -22.48 16.00 -16.97
CA PHE A 5 -21.30 15.17 -16.80
C PHE A 5 -21.73 13.70 -16.89
N LYS A 6 -21.68 13.11 -18.09
CA LYS A 6 -21.70 11.65 -18.22
C LYS A 6 -20.37 11.11 -17.73
N ASN A 7 -20.37 10.71 -16.46
CA ASN A 7 -19.31 9.96 -15.79
C ASN A 7 -19.03 8.65 -16.54
N GLY A 8 -17.81 8.53 -17.04
CA GLY A 8 -17.14 7.26 -17.30
C GLY A 8 -15.67 7.51 -17.08
N ALA A 9 -15.10 7.00 -15.98
CA ALA A 9 -13.65 7.04 -15.80
C ALA A 9 -12.97 6.42 -17.04
N PRO A 10 -11.91 7.04 -17.59
CA PRO A 10 -11.23 6.50 -18.76
C PRO A 10 -10.77 5.08 -18.45
N ILE A 11 -11.07 4.14 -19.35
CA ILE A 11 -10.62 2.75 -19.20
C ILE A 11 -9.09 2.78 -19.33
N VAL A 12 -8.39 2.35 -18.27
CA VAL A 12 -6.93 2.35 -18.25
C VAL A 12 -6.42 1.19 -19.07
N ASN A 13 -5.51 1.48 -19.99
CA ASN A 13 -4.73 0.45 -20.66
C ASN A 13 -3.42 0.27 -19.88
N LEU A 14 -3.10 -0.96 -19.47
CA LEU A 14 -1.90 -1.21 -18.66
C LEU A 14 -0.63 -1.21 -19.52
N ASN A 15 -0.76 -1.30 -20.84
CA ASN A 15 0.38 -1.26 -21.77
C ASN A 15 1.06 0.12 -21.86
N THR A 16 0.43 1.19 -21.36
CA THR A 16 1.04 2.53 -21.28
C THR A 16 1.76 2.78 -19.96
N ILE A 17 1.74 1.82 -19.05
CA ILE A 17 2.38 1.93 -17.74
C ILE A 17 3.80 1.38 -17.84
N ASP A 18 4.73 2.05 -17.18
CA ASP A 18 6.12 1.61 -17.07
C ASP A 18 6.22 0.15 -16.58
N PRO A 19 6.95 -0.73 -17.28
CA PRO A 19 7.17 -2.11 -16.84
C PRO A 19 7.72 -2.25 -15.41
N GLU A 20 8.53 -1.30 -14.92
CA GLU A 20 9.04 -1.31 -13.55
C GLU A 20 7.90 -1.17 -12.53
N ASN A 21 6.95 -0.25 -12.79
CA ASN A 21 5.77 -0.09 -11.94
C ASN A 21 4.89 -1.35 -11.94
N ILE A 22 4.81 -2.07 -13.07
CA ILE A 22 4.09 -3.36 -13.12
C ILE A 22 4.83 -4.40 -12.28
N GLY A 23 6.16 -4.50 -12.43
CA GLY A 23 7.00 -5.41 -11.64
C GLY A 23 6.85 -5.20 -10.13
N ASP A 24 6.84 -3.95 -9.67
CA ASP A 24 6.62 -3.58 -8.27
C ASP A 24 5.27 -4.05 -7.73
N ILE A 25 4.21 -3.98 -8.54
CA ILE A 25 2.87 -4.46 -8.14
C ILE A 25 2.86 -5.98 -8.05
N LEU A 26 3.46 -6.66 -9.03
CA LEU A 26 3.56 -8.12 -9.02
C LEU A 26 4.30 -8.61 -7.77
N ALA A 27 5.42 -7.97 -7.42
CA ALA A 27 6.14 -8.29 -6.18
C ALA A 27 5.29 -8.10 -4.92
N LYS A 28 4.42 -7.06 -4.88
CA LYS A 28 3.48 -6.87 -3.77
C LYS A 28 2.40 -7.95 -3.71
N ILE A 29 1.91 -8.41 -4.85
CA ILE A 29 0.94 -9.51 -4.93
C ILE A 29 1.57 -10.80 -4.42
N GLU A 30 2.79 -11.12 -4.88
CA GLU A 30 3.56 -12.27 -4.38
C GLU A 30 3.70 -12.24 -2.86
N CYS A 31 4.11 -11.09 -2.29
CA CYS A 31 4.26 -10.93 -0.85
C CYS A 31 2.94 -11.04 -0.08
N SER A 32 1.84 -10.49 -0.62
CA SER A 32 0.54 -10.47 0.07
C SER A 32 -0.13 -11.85 0.12
N PHE A 33 -0.06 -12.58 -1.00
CA PHE A 33 -0.69 -13.90 -1.17
C PHE A 33 0.29 -15.08 -0.98
N ASN A 34 1.57 -14.81 -0.67
CA ASN A 34 2.64 -15.80 -0.58
C ASN A 34 2.68 -16.76 -1.78
N ILE A 35 2.63 -16.17 -2.97
CA ILE A 35 2.75 -16.88 -4.26
C ILE A 35 4.03 -16.45 -4.97
N ARG A 36 4.40 -17.17 -6.04
CA ARG A 36 5.52 -16.82 -6.91
C ARG A 36 5.07 -16.92 -8.36
N PHE A 37 5.34 -15.87 -9.13
CA PHE A 37 5.17 -15.83 -10.57
C PHE A 37 6.45 -16.32 -11.23
N GLU A 38 6.29 -17.16 -12.23
CA GLU A 38 7.35 -17.56 -13.14
C GLU A 38 7.22 -16.73 -14.42
N ASN A 39 8.33 -16.51 -15.13
CA ASN A 39 8.32 -15.70 -16.36
C ASN A 39 7.37 -16.29 -17.42
N GLU A 40 7.26 -17.62 -17.46
CA GLU A 40 6.36 -18.34 -18.36
C GLU A 40 4.88 -18.05 -18.04
N ASP A 41 4.52 -17.92 -16.76
CA ASP A 41 3.16 -17.57 -16.35
C ASP A 41 2.78 -16.20 -16.90
N LEU A 42 3.67 -15.22 -16.75
CA LEU A 42 3.41 -13.82 -17.08
C LEU A 42 3.36 -13.57 -18.59
N ASN A 43 4.13 -14.33 -19.38
CA ASN A 43 4.11 -14.22 -20.86
C ASN A 43 2.73 -14.50 -21.47
N GLN A 44 1.89 -15.28 -20.79
CA GLN A 44 0.55 -15.63 -21.25
C GLN A 44 -0.53 -14.64 -20.77
N VAL A 45 -0.21 -13.79 -19.78
CA VAL A 45 -1.13 -12.84 -19.16
C VAL A 45 -1.26 -11.59 -20.04
N LYS A 46 -2.30 -11.56 -20.88
CA LYS A 46 -2.58 -10.40 -21.76
C LYS A 46 -3.51 -9.35 -21.14
N THR A 47 -4.27 -9.73 -20.11
CA THR A 47 -5.27 -8.86 -19.49
C THR A 47 -5.23 -8.91 -17.97
N PHE A 48 -5.72 -7.84 -17.34
CA PHE A 48 -5.87 -7.77 -15.88
C PHE A 48 -6.74 -8.91 -15.32
N GLY A 49 -7.79 -9.31 -16.05
CA GLY A 49 -8.61 -10.48 -15.69
C GLY A 49 -7.79 -11.76 -15.66
N ALA A 50 -6.99 -12.01 -16.70
CA ALA A 50 -6.11 -13.19 -16.75
C ALA A 50 -5.07 -13.19 -15.61
N LEU A 51 -4.58 -12.01 -15.20
CA LEU A 51 -3.71 -11.90 -14.03
C LEU A 51 -4.44 -12.31 -12.75
N CYS A 52 -5.67 -11.85 -12.55
CA CYS A 52 -6.47 -12.24 -11.39
C CYS A 52 -6.70 -13.76 -11.34
N ASP A 53 -7.01 -14.36 -12.49
CA ASP A 53 -7.23 -15.80 -12.60
C ASP A 53 -5.94 -16.60 -12.32
N LEU A 54 -4.79 -16.08 -12.80
CA LEU A 54 -3.47 -16.65 -12.50
C LEU A 54 -3.18 -16.62 -10.98
N VAL A 55 -3.43 -15.50 -10.31
CA VAL A 55 -3.26 -15.37 -8.85
C VAL A 55 -4.13 -16.40 -8.12
N VAL A 56 -5.42 -16.51 -8.48
CA VAL A 56 -6.33 -17.49 -7.87
C VAL A 56 -5.84 -18.93 -8.08
N THR A 57 -5.26 -19.22 -9.24
CA THR A 57 -4.73 -20.55 -9.58
C THR A 57 -3.47 -20.89 -8.78
N LYS A 58 -2.57 -19.92 -8.53
CA LYS A 58 -1.34 -20.12 -7.74
C LYS A 58 -1.59 -20.24 -6.24
N ILE A 59 -2.75 -19.81 -5.73
CA ILE A 59 -3.13 -19.93 -4.32
C ILE A 59 -3.42 -21.40 -3.96
N LYS A 60 -2.60 -21.96 -3.06
CA LYS A 60 -2.68 -23.36 -2.61
C LYS A 60 -3.62 -23.54 -1.41
N GLN A 61 -3.92 -22.46 -0.70
CA GLN A 61 -4.75 -22.45 0.50
C GLN A 61 -6.20 -22.86 0.19
N ALA A 62 -6.85 -23.45 1.19
CA ALA A 62 -8.25 -23.86 1.14
C ALA A 62 -9.18 -22.64 1.07
N HIS A 63 -10.35 -22.82 0.47
CA HIS A 63 -11.34 -21.74 0.44
C HIS A 63 -12.03 -21.57 1.81
N ALA A 64 -12.23 -20.32 2.24
CA ALA A 64 -13.14 -19.99 3.35
C ALA A 64 -13.78 -18.62 3.16
N ASP A 65 -15.09 -18.52 3.39
CA ASP A 65 -15.93 -17.33 3.07
C ASP A 65 -15.69 -16.10 3.95
N SER A 66 -15.00 -16.26 5.07
CA SER A 66 -14.73 -15.14 5.99
C SER A 66 -13.97 -13.99 5.29
N CYS A 67 -14.44 -12.75 5.47
CA CYS A 67 -13.83 -11.56 4.89
C CYS A 67 -12.47 -11.25 5.54
N THR A 68 -11.44 -10.99 4.73
CA THR A 68 -10.09 -10.72 5.25
C THR A 68 -9.96 -9.31 5.83
N THR A 69 -10.65 -8.31 5.26
CA THR A 69 -10.70 -6.95 5.84
C THR A 69 -11.31 -6.94 7.24
N GLN A 70 -12.37 -7.71 7.46
CA GLN A 70 -12.97 -7.85 8.78
C GLN A 70 -11.99 -8.50 9.76
N GLN A 71 -11.25 -9.52 9.33
CA GLN A 71 -10.22 -10.15 10.16
C GLN A 71 -9.07 -9.19 10.47
N ALA A 72 -8.60 -8.41 9.50
CA ALA A 72 -7.60 -7.37 9.69
C ALA A 72 -8.07 -6.32 10.71
N PHE A 73 -9.33 -5.88 10.61
CA PHE A 73 -9.93 -4.95 11.57
C PHE A 73 -9.92 -5.51 12.99
N TYR A 74 -10.34 -6.76 13.18
CA TYR A 74 -10.33 -7.38 14.50
C TYR A 74 -8.91 -7.59 15.05
N LYS A 75 -7.94 -7.98 14.21
CA LYS A 75 -6.53 -8.08 14.62
C LYS A 75 -6.00 -6.72 15.07
N LEU A 76 -6.24 -5.68 14.28
CA LEU A 76 -5.82 -4.32 14.58
C LEU A 76 -6.47 -3.79 15.86
N ARG A 77 -7.78 -3.99 16.03
CA ARG A 77 -8.50 -3.63 17.25
C ARG A 77 -7.93 -4.32 18.48
N ASN A 78 -7.62 -5.62 18.36
CA ASN A 78 -7.03 -6.38 19.46
C ASN A 78 -5.62 -5.88 19.79
N ALA A 79 -4.78 -5.58 18.79
CA ALA A 79 -3.44 -5.06 18.99
C ALA A 79 -3.44 -3.68 19.68
N ILE A 80 -4.36 -2.80 19.30
CA ILE A 80 -4.53 -1.49 19.95
C ILE A 80 -5.00 -1.66 21.40
N ASN A 81 -5.93 -2.58 21.65
CA ASN A 81 -6.46 -2.82 23.00
C ASN A 81 -5.46 -3.56 23.91
N ALA A 82 -4.52 -4.34 23.37
CA ALA A 82 -3.51 -5.03 24.16
C ALA A 82 -2.60 -4.08 24.96
N LYS A 83 -2.45 -2.83 24.50
CA LYS A 83 -1.61 -1.81 25.13
C LYS A 83 -2.37 -0.78 25.97
N LYS A 84 -3.70 -0.68 25.83
CA LYS A 84 -4.53 0.21 26.66
C LYS A 84 -5.16 -0.58 27.81
N ALA A 85 -4.67 -0.35 29.03
CA ALA A 85 -5.19 -0.97 30.26
C ALA A 85 -6.60 -0.49 30.66
N VAL A 86 -7.23 0.40 29.88
CA VAL A 86 -8.51 1.03 30.19
C VAL A 86 -9.53 0.63 29.14
N ASP A 87 -10.71 0.18 29.60
CA ASP A 87 -11.93 -0.22 28.90
C ASP A 87 -11.79 -0.45 27.41
N ARG A 88 -11.99 -1.71 26.99
CA ARG A 88 -12.10 -2.14 25.57
C ARG A 88 -12.86 -1.08 24.79
N CYS A 89 -12.12 -0.19 24.12
CA CYS A 89 -12.73 0.90 23.39
C CYS A 89 -13.57 0.25 22.31
N ASP A 90 -14.83 0.67 22.16
CA ASP A 90 -15.68 0.28 21.04
C ASP A 90 -15.14 0.97 19.77
N LEU A 91 -13.98 0.47 19.30
CA LEU A 91 -13.34 0.93 18.10
C LEU A 91 -14.22 0.52 16.93
N LYS A 92 -14.66 1.52 16.17
CA LYS A 92 -15.48 1.35 14.96
C LYS A 92 -14.60 1.55 13.74
N PRO A 93 -14.97 1.01 12.57
CA PRO A 93 -14.27 1.29 11.32
C PRO A 93 -14.15 2.80 11.03
N THR A 94 -15.11 3.60 11.48
CA THR A 94 -15.14 5.05 11.31
C THR A 94 -14.30 5.82 12.32
N THR A 95 -13.71 5.16 13.33
CA THR A 95 -12.84 5.81 14.32
C THR A 95 -11.64 6.42 13.63
N LYS A 96 -11.34 7.69 13.92
CA LYS A 96 -10.24 8.41 13.28
C LYS A 96 -8.90 7.95 13.85
N LEU A 97 -7.95 7.69 12.95
CA LEU A 97 -6.61 7.29 13.35
C LEU A 97 -5.84 8.41 14.07
N CYS A 98 -6.15 9.68 13.81
CA CYS A 98 -5.51 10.78 14.51
C CYS A 98 -5.87 10.84 16.01
N GLU A 99 -7.03 10.29 16.40
CA GLU A 99 -7.47 10.19 17.80
C GLU A 99 -6.82 8.98 18.49
N LEU A 100 -6.57 7.90 17.74
CA LEU A 100 -5.90 6.70 18.26
C LEU A 100 -4.37 6.83 18.29
N PHE A 101 -3.80 7.57 17.34
CA PHE A 101 -2.37 7.81 17.17
C PHE A 101 -2.07 9.32 17.21
N PRO A 102 -2.01 9.93 18.40
CA PRO A 102 -1.70 11.36 18.57
C PRO A 102 -0.37 11.72 17.91
N ARG A 103 -0.25 12.94 17.36
CA ARG A 103 0.92 13.35 16.56
C ARG A 103 2.24 13.28 17.35
N ASP A 104 2.21 13.52 18.65
CA ASP A 104 3.41 13.60 19.48
C ASP A 104 4.05 12.23 19.69
N THR A 105 3.26 11.23 20.05
CA THR A 105 3.68 9.84 20.30
C THR A 105 3.43 8.90 19.12
N ARG A 106 3.01 9.42 17.96
CA ARG A 106 2.56 8.63 16.80
C ARG A 106 3.52 7.52 16.37
N ILE A 107 4.82 7.82 16.32
CA ILE A 107 5.84 6.89 15.83
C ILE A 107 5.93 5.68 16.76
N GLU A 108 5.98 5.92 18.07
CA GLU A 108 6.06 4.90 19.11
C GLU A 108 4.79 4.03 19.14
N VAL A 109 3.61 4.67 19.21
CA VAL A 109 2.35 3.93 19.29
C VAL A 109 2.09 3.09 18.04
N VAL A 110 2.47 3.58 16.86
CA VAL A 110 2.35 2.78 15.62
C VAL A 110 3.34 1.63 15.64
N ALA A 111 4.59 1.84 16.07
CA ALA A 111 5.58 0.78 16.17
C ALA A 111 5.14 -0.33 17.14
N ASP A 112 4.55 0.04 18.28
CA ASP A 112 4.01 -0.91 19.26
C ASP A 112 2.89 -1.77 18.67
N VAL A 113 1.97 -1.16 17.90
CA VAL A 113 0.88 -1.88 17.23
C VAL A 113 1.41 -2.78 16.13
N GLU A 114 2.40 -2.33 15.35
CA GLU A 114 3.06 -3.14 14.32
C GLU A 114 3.78 -4.35 14.92
N GLN A 115 4.45 -4.16 16.07
CA GLN A 115 5.09 -5.24 16.82
C GLN A 115 4.07 -6.26 17.32
N GLU A 116 2.98 -5.80 17.92
CA GLU A 116 1.89 -6.65 18.42
C GLU A 116 1.22 -7.45 17.29
N MET A 117 1.06 -6.83 16.12
CA MET A 117 0.49 -7.50 14.94
C MET A 117 1.49 -8.42 14.22
N GLY A 118 2.79 -8.30 14.49
CA GLY A 118 3.84 -9.02 13.75
C GLY A 118 3.93 -8.64 12.26
N LEU A 119 3.52 -7.42 11.90
CA LEU A 119 3.60 -6.91 10.53
C LEU A 119 3.86 -5.40 10.49
N HIS A 120 4.58 -4.97 9.46
CA HIS A 120 4.87 -3.56 9.24
C HIS A 120 3.81 -2.94 8.31
N MET A 121 2.96 -2.07 8.84
CA MET A 121 1.81 -1.50 8.13
C MET A 121 2.21 -0.33 7.21
N ASN A 122 3.38 0.25 7.42
CA ASN A 122 3.89 1.41 6.67
C ASN A 122 2.84 2.54 6.64
N LEU A 123 2.30 2.88 7.82
CA LEU A 123 1.20 3.83 7.99
C LEU A 123 1.66 5.30 7.91
N LEU A 124 2.92 5.55 8.25
CA LEU A 124 3.49 6.88 8.39
C LEU A 124 4.17 7.35 7.10
N ARG A 125 4.14 8.66 6.84
CA ARG A 125 4.87 9.31 5.75
C ARG A 125 5.39 10.69 6.16
N PRO A 126 6.49 11.17 5.54
CA PRO A 126 6.94 12.55 5.69
C PRO A 126 5.91 13.56 5.18
N LYS A 127 6.00 14.80 5.68
CA LYS A 127 5.26 15.93 5.12
C LYS A 127 5.76 16.19 3.70
N GLN A 128 4.84 16.27 2.73
CA GLN A 128 5.20 16.45 1.30
C GLN A 128 6.12 17.65 1.06
N GLY A 129 5.92 18.78 1.75
CA GLY A 129 6.80 19.95 1.60
C GLY A 129 8.27 19.68 1.96
N ILE A 130 8.54 18.81 2.95
CA ILE A 130 9.90 18.43 3.33
C ILE A 130 10.53 17.54 2.26
N VAL A 131 9.75 16.60 1.72
CA VAL A 131 10.21 15.72 0.62
C VAL A 131 10.57 16.56 -0.59
N TRP A 132 9.69 17.49 -0.99
CA TRP A 132 9.94 18.39 -2.12
C TRP A 132 11.17 19.27 -1.90
N ALA A 133 11.36 19.81 -0.69
CA ALA A 133 12.53 20.63 -0.38
C ALA A 133 13.84 19.85 -0.57
N PHE A 134 13.95 18.64 -0.03
CA PHE A 134 15.16 17.84 -0.19
C PHE A 134 15.31 17.26 -1.61
N ALA A 135 14.23 16.94 -2.31
CA ALA A 135 14.28 16.50 -3.71
C ALA A 135 14.79 17.61 -4.64
N LEU A 136 14.29 18.85 -4.48
CA LEU A 136 14.77 20.00 -5.24
C LEU A 136 16.22 20.33 -4.88
N SER A 137 16.59 20.24 -3.60
CA SER A 137 17.97 20.38 -3.17
C SER A 137 18.88 19.32 -3.80
N LEU A 138 18.43 18.08 -3.92
CA LEU A 138 19.20 17.02 -4.58
C LEU A 138 19.42 17.31 -6.06
N LEU A 139 18.37 17.74 -6.78
CA LEU A 139 18.47 18.14 -8.20
C LEU A 139 19.44 19.31 -8.39
N LEU A 140 19.39 20.31 -7.50
CA LEU A 140 20.33 21.43 -7.50
C LEU A 140 21.78 20.97 -7.28
N PHE A 141 22.03 20.06 -6.35
CA PHE A 141 23.40 19.61 -6.10
C PHE A 141 23.95 18.69 -7.20
N ILE A 142 23.08 17.97 -7.91
CA ILE A 142 23.45 17.24 -9.13
C ILE A 142 23.97 18.22 -10.19
N THR A 143 23.30 19.36 -10.41
CA THR A 143 23.76 20.36 -11.40
C THR A 143 25.03 21.07 -10.96
N VAL A 144 25.14 21.44 -9.67
CA VAL A 144 26.34 22.05 -9.10
C VAL A 144 27.56 21.13 -9.19
N SER A 145 27.36 19.81 -9.10
CA SER A 145 28.45 18.83 -9.20
C SER A 145 29.22 18.88 -10.53
N PHE A 146 28.61 19.37 -11.61
CA PHE A 146 29.28 19.53 -12.90
C PHE A 146 30.29 20.68 -12.93
N VAL A 147 30.12 21.69 -12.06
CA VAL A 147 31.00 22.86 -11.98
C VAL A 147 31.93 22.76 -10.77
N TYR A 148 31.38 22.37 -9.62
CA TYR A 148 32.06 22.27 -8.34
C TYR A 148 31.82 20.89 -7.73
N SER A 149 32.63 19.90 -8.16
CA SER A 149 32.43 18.49 -7.82
C SER A 149 32.38 18.24 -6.31
N THR A 150 33.31 18.76 -5.51
CA THR A 150 33.34 18.55 -4.06
C THR A 150 32.08 19.09 -3.37
N VAL A 151 31.63 20.29 -3.74
CA VAL A 151 30.43 20.92 -3.16
C VAL A 151 29.17 20.17 -3.57
N GLY A 152 29.08 19.76 -4.85
CA GLY A 152 27.99 18.95 -5.36
C GLY A 152 27.83 17.63 -4.61
N TYR A 153 28.92 16.87 -4.44
CA TYR A 153 28.85 15.60 -3.72
C TYR A 153 28.43 15.75 -2.25
N ILE A 154 28.99 16.72 -1.53
CA ILE A 154 28.61 16.97 -0.13
C ILE A 154 27.12 17.32 -0.04
N GLY A 155 26.65 18.19 -0.93
CA GLY A 155 25.25 18.56 -1.00
C GLY A 155 24.33 17.39 -1.33
N MET A 156 24.69 16.54 -2.29
CA MET A 156 23.93 15.32 -2.61
C MET A 156 23.81 14.40 -1.40
N VAL A 157 24.91 14.13 -0.69
CA VAL A 157 24.89 13.28 0.52
C VAL A 157 24.01 13.90 1.60
N ALA A 158 24.08 15.21 1.80
CA ALA A 158 23.23 15.92 2.75
C ALA A 158 21.74 15.81 2.38
N SER A 159 21.38 16.00 1.10
CA SER A 159 19.99 15.87 0.63
C SER A 159 19.45 14.46 0.76
N ILE A 160 20.24 13.43 0.39
CA ILE A 160 19.87 12.02 0.55
C ILE A 160 19.66 11.69 2.03
N THR A 161 20.59 12.11 2.89
CA THR A 161 20.47 11.90 4.35
C THR A 161 19.21 12.60 4.89
N GLY A 162 18.93 13.81 4.43
CA GLY A 162 17.71 14.55 4.77
C GLY A 162 16.43 13.81 4.37
N LEU A 163 16.39 13.21 3.17
CA LEU A 163 15.25 12.39 2.71
C LEU A 163 15.06 11.14 3.57
N VAL A 164 16.15 10.43 3.91
CA VAL A 164 16.11 9.23 4.76
C VAL A 164 15.59 9.59 6.16
N LEU A 165 16.09 10.67 6.75
CA LEU A 165 15.63 11.15 8.07
C LEU A 165 14.17 11.61 8.00
N ALA A 166 13.76 12.34 6.96
CA ALA A 166 12.37 12.74 6.77
C ALA A 166 11.44 11.52 6.71
N GLY A 167 11.86 10.45 6.04
CA GLY A 167 11.15 9.17 6.00
C GLY A 167 10.95 8.56 7.40
N LYS A 168 12.02 8.54 8.22
CA LYS A 168 11.98 8.00 9.58
C LYS A 168 11.15 8.82 10.56
N PHE A 169 11.16 10.15 10.43
CA PHE A 169 10.43 11.06 11.31
C PHE A 169 9.08 11.52 10.74
N GLY A 170 8.62 10.87 9.67
CA GLY A 170 7.33 11.14 9.08
C GLY A 170 6.21 10.88 10.07
N LYS A 171 5.39 11.90 10.34
CA LYS A 171 4.24 11.80 11.24
C LYS A 171 2.91 11.90 10.50
N GLU A 172 2.89 12.05 9.18
CA GLU A 172 1.62 12.14 8.45
C GLU A 172 1.02 10.74 8.23
N LEU A 173 -0.28 10.59 8.45
CA LEU A 173 -0.97 9.32 8.23
C LEU A 173 -1.34 9.16 6.75
N LYS A 174 -1.15 7.96 6.20
CA LYS A 174 -1.56 7.64 4.81
C LYS A 174 -3.06 7.44 4.66
N VAL A 175 -3.74 7.08 5.74
CA VAL A 175 -5.18 6.79 5.79
C VAL A 175 -5.83 7.51 6.98
N LYS A 176 -7.16 7.68 6.94
CA LYS A 176 -7.88 8.54 7.90
C LYS A 176 -8.51 7.75 9.03
N THR A 177 -9.08 6.58 8.73
CA THR A 177 -9.88 5.81 9.68
C THR A 177 -9.31 4.42 9.95
N LEU A 178 -9.78 3.80 11.04
CA LEU A 178 -9.38 2.45 11.41
C LEU A 178 -9.82 1.41 10.36
N GLY A 179 -10.97 1.61 9.74
CA GLY A 179 -11.45 0.81 8.62
C GLY A 179 -10.55 0.91 7.39
N ASP A 180 -10.13 2.13 7.03
CA ASP A 180 -9.18 2.34 5.92
C ASP A 180 -7.84 1.63 6.17
N LEU A 181 -7.38 1.63 7.42
CA LEU A 181 -6.17 0.92 7.81
C LEU A 181 -6.35 -0.60 7.73
N ALA A 182 -7.45 -1.13 8.25
CA ALA A 182 -7.77 -2.55 8.11
C ALA A 182 -7.81 -2.99 6.64
N GLU A 183 -8.42 -2.17 5.78
CA GLU A 183 -8.49 -2.41 4.33
C GLU A 183 -7.10 -2.40 3.69
N LYS A 184 -6.26 -1.42 4.05
CA LYS A 184 -4.87 -1.33 3.59
C LYS A 184 -4.06 -2.58 3.97
N ILE A 185 -4.16 -3.03 5.23
CA ILE A 185 -3.39 -4.18 5.72
C ILE A 185 -3.92 -5.48 5.08
N ALA A 186 -5.24 -5.64 4.97
CA ALA A 186 -5.83 -6.82 4.32
C ALA A 186 -5.41 -6.96 2.87
N ARG A 187 -5.20 -5.84 2.18
CA ARG A 187 -4.71 -5.81 0.81
C ARG A 187 -3.22 -6.13 0.69
N GLU A 188 -2.38 -5.51 1.52
CA GLU A 188 -0.91 -5.59 1.42
C GLU A 188 -0.33 -6.83 2.13
N HIS A 189 -1.07 -7.39 3.08
CA HIS A 189 -0.66 -8.53 3.90
C HIS A 189 -1.79 -9.55 4.05
N TYR A 190 -2.40 -9.94 2.93
CA TYR A 190 -3.62 -10.73 2.87
C TYR A 190 -3.54 -11.99 3.74
N LEU A 191 -2.56 -12.86 3.50
CA LEU A 191 -2.43 -14.10 4.27
C LEU A 191 -2.11 -13.87 5.75
N LYS A 192 -1.31 -12.85 6.07
CA LYS A 192 -1.02 -12.50 7.47
C LYS A 192 -2.25 -12.01 8.22
N CYS A 193 -3.27 -11.49 7.53
CA CYS A 193 -4.53 -11.07 8.14
C CYS A 193 -5.47 -12.24 8.45
N ARG A 194 -5.32 -13.37 7.76
CA ARG A 194 -6.15 -14.56 7.99
C ARG A 194 -5.93 -15.10 9.40
N ARG A 195 -7.02 -15.53 10.04
CA ARG A 195 -7.00 -16.23 11.33
C ARG A 195 -6.38 -17.61 11.16
N ASP A 196 -6.76 -18.30 10.09
CA ASP A 196 -6.13 -19.54 9.65
C ASP A 196 -5.32 -19.26 8.37
N ALA A 197 -4.00 -19.36 8.48
CA ALA A 197 -3.05 -19.13 7.40
C ALA A 197 -3.19 -20.14 6.24
N GLN A 198 -3.89 -21.26 6.44
CA GLN A 198 -4.19 -22.24 5.41
C GLN A 198 -5.45 -21.93 4.62
N THR A 199 -6.09 -20.77 4.85
CA THR A 199 -7.35 -20.40 4.20
C THR A 199 -7.29 -19.07 3.44
N VAL A 200 -8.05 -18.98 2.35
CA VAL A 200 -8.23 -17.77 1.53
C VAL A 200 -9.68 -17.64 1.10
N ASN A 201 -10.21 -16.43 1.10
CA ASN A 201 -11.48 -16.15 0.42
C ASN A 201 -11.20 -15.84 -1.05
N ARG A 202 -11.47 -16.82 -1.94
CA ARG A 202 -11.19 -16.71 -3.37
C ARG A 202 -12.06 -15.66 -4.06
N ALA A 203 -13.23 -15.34 -3.51
CA ALA A 203 -14.15 -14.36 -4.08
C ALA A 203 -13.61 -12.91 -4.00
N GLU A 204 -12.80 -12.59 -2.99
CA GLU A 204 -12.24 -11.24 -2.80
C GLU A 204 -10.83 -11.08 -3.42
N VAL A 205 -10.17 -12.16 -3.87
CA VAL A 205 -8.81 -12.09 -4.44
C VAL A 205 -8.71 -11.10 -5.59
N ALA A 206 -9.62 -11.19 -6.57
CA ALA A 206 -9.61 -10.31 -7.74
C ALA A 206 -9.84 -8.82 -7.37
N GLU A 207 -10.58 -8.56 -6.30
CA GLU A 207 -10.77 -7.20 -5.79
C GLU A 207 -9.51 -6.70 -5.09
N LYS A 208 -8.88 -7.52 -4.23
CA LYS A 208 -7.62 -7.16 -3.56
C LYS A 208 -6.47 -6.93 -4.52
N VAL A 209 -6.37 -7.73 -5.58
CA VAL A 209 -5.40 -7.49 -6.67
C VAL A 209 -5.71 -6.16 -7.36
N ARG A 210 -6.98 -5.85 -7.64
CA ARG A 210 -7.38 -4.58 -8.27
C ARG A 210 -7.04 -3.37 -7.40
N GLU A 211 -7.31 -3.44 -6.11
CA GLU A 211 -6.94 -2.38 -5.18
C GLU A 211 -5.42 -2.20 -5.08
N LEU A 212 -4.62 -3.28 -5.20
CA LEU A 212 -3.15 -3.16 -5.20
C LEU A 212 -2.67 -2.36 -6.40
N PHE A 213 -3.20 -2.68 -7.59
CA PHE A 213 -2.94 -1.90 -8.81
C PHE A 213 -3.40 -0.46 -8.68
N ALA A 214 -4.66 -0.25 -8.31
CA ALA A 214 -5.25 1.08 -8.19
C ALA A 214 -4.49 1.95 -7.18
N GLY A 215 -4.13 1.39 -6.03
CA GLY A 215 -3.38 2.07 -4.99
C GLY A 215 -1.94 2.41 -5.38
N HIS A 216 -1.26 1.53 -6.13
CA HIS A 216 0.12 1.78 -6.55
C HIS A 216 0.21 2.76 -7.73
N LEU A 217 -0.74 2.67 -8.67
CA LEU A 217 -0.76 3.49 -9.89
C LEU A 217 -1.55 4.79 -9.71
N HIS A 218 -2.09 5.04 -8.51
CA HIS A 218 -2.96 6.18 -8.21
C HIS A 218 -4.18 6.28 -9.16
N LEU A 219 -4.76 5.13 -9.48
CA LEU A 219 -5.93 5.02 -10.35
C LEU A 219 -7.21 4.88 -9.54
N GLU A 220 -8.32 5.34 -10.10
CA GLU A 220 -9.65 4.96 -9.61
C GLU A 220 -9.87 3.45 -9.82
N PRO A 221 -10.26 2.66 -8.80
CA PRO A 221 -10.49 1.22 -8.94
C PRO A 221 -11.49 0.86 -10.04
N SER A 222 -12.46 1.74 -10.31
CA SER A 222 -13.47 1.59 -11.35
C SER A 222 -12.90 1.70 -12.79
N ALA A 223 -11.72 2.31 -12.93
CA ALA A 223 -11.03 2.46 -14.20
C ALA A 223 -10.32 1.15 -14.64
N LEU A 224 -10.00 0.27 -13.68
CA LEU A 224 -9.31 -1.00 -13.92
C LEU A 224 -10.30 -2.14 -14.14
N LYS A 225 -10.65 -2.37 -15.40
CA LYS A 225 -11.57 -3.45 -15.81
C LYS A 225 -10.81 -4.73 -16.19
N LYS A 226 -11.50 -5.87 -16.17
CA LYS A 226 -10.90 -7.19 -16.51
C LYS A 226 -10.22 -7.22 -17.88
N GLN A 227 -10.73 -6.44 -18.84
CA GLN A 227 -10.19 -6.35 -20.20
C GLN A 227 -9.01 -5.39 -20.38
N ALA A 228 -8.57 -4.68 -19.32
CA ALA A 228 -7.40 -3.82 -19.39
C ALA A 228 -6.18 -4.66 -19.81
N ARG A 229 -5.48 -4.25 -20.87
CA ARG A 229 -4.44 -5.05 -21.51
C ARG A 229 -3.06 -4.64 -21.02
N PHE A 230 -2.17 -5.62 -20.88
CA PHE A 230 -0.74 -5.38 -20.66
C PHE A 230 0.03 -5.18 -21.98
N ALA A 231 -0.56 -5.60 -23.11
CA ALA A 231 -0.07 -5.40 -24.48
C ALA A 231 -1.24 -5.14 -25.44
#